data_AF-A0A1E3PTN7-F1
#
_entry.id   AF-A0A1E3PTN7-F1
#
_cell.length_a   1.000
_cell.length_b   1.000
_cell.length_c   1.000
_cell.angle_alpha   90.00
_cell.angle_beta   90.00
_cell.angle_gamma   90.00
#
_symmetry.space_group_name_H-M   'P 1'
#
loop_
_entity.id
_entity.type
_entity.pdbx_description
1 polymer ?
#
loop_
_entity_poly.entity_id
_entity_poly.type
_entity_poly.pdbx_seq_one_letter_code
_entity_poly.pdbx_strand_id
1 'polypeptide(L)' 'MHPPIEIQSTDSEARISLAIQASDRGQIQSNRLAAKTYKVDRTTLKWRREGITSRRDSTLNNFKTHA' A
#
# COMPACT_ATOMS: atom_id res chain seq x y z
N MET A 1 -24.19 1.21 16.86
CA MET A 1 -23.20 2.26 16.55
C MET A 1 -21.83 1.59 16.51
N HIS A 2 -21.33 1.22 15.33
CA HIS A 2 -19.96 0.70 15.18
C HIS A 2 -18.98 1.88 15.20
N PRO A 3 -17.85 1.79 15.91
CA PRO A 3 -16.87 2.86 15.91
C PRO A 3 -16.21 2.94 14.52
N PRO A 4 -15.77 4.14 14.07
CA PRO A 4 -15.19 4.33 12.76
C PRO A 4 -13.78 3.72 12.71
N ILE A 5 -13.70 2.43 12.40
CA ILE A 5 -12.44 1.71 12.15
C ILE A 5 -11.76 2.23 10.85
N GLU A 6 -12.50 2.97 10.02
CA GLU A 6 -12.00 3.50 8.75
C GLU A 6 -10.96 4.63 8.87
N ILE A 7 -11.00 5.43 9.95
CA ILE A 7 -10.07 6.57 10.09
C ILE A 7 -8.62 6.07 10.29
N GLN A 8 -8.45 4.98 11.04
CA GLN A 8 -7.13 4.36 11.25
C GLN A 8 -6.62 3.67 9.97
N SER A 9 -7.52 3.12 9.16
CA SER A 9 -7.17 2.45 7.91
C SER A 9 -6.73 3.44 6.83
N THR A 10 -7.33 4.63 6.79
CA THR A 10 -6.98 5.67 5.80
C THR A 10 -5.60 6.26 6.07
N ASP A 11 -5.30 6.55 7.34
CA ASP A 11 -4.00 7.07 7.77
C ASP A 11 -2.88 6.03 7.64
N SER A 12 -3.16 4.74 7.88
CA SER A 12 -2.17 3.68 7.63
C SER A 12 -1.89 3.46 6.14
N GLU A 13 -2.90 3.44 5.27
CA GLU A 13 -2.71 3.33 3.81
C GLU A 13 -1.97 4.53 3.20
N ALA A 14 -2.24 5.75 3.68
CA ALA A 14 -1.50 6.94 3.28
C ALA A 14 -0.01 6.84 3.64
N ARG A 15 0.31 6.37 4.85
CA ARG A 15 1.70 6.16 5.29
C ARG A 15 2.41 5.05 4.52
N ILE A 16 1.71 3.97 4.19
CA ILE A 16 2.26 2.88 3.36
C ILE A 16 2.57 3.39 1.95
N SER A 17 1.66 4.15 1.34
CA SER A 17 1.85 4.74 0.02
C SER A 17 3.06 5.69 -0.01
N LEU A 18 3.22 6.51 1.05
CA LEU A 18 4.35 7.42 1.18
C LEU A 18 5.68 6.67 1.35
N ALA A 19 5.68 5.59 2.14
CA ALA A 19 6.85 4.74 2.33
C ALA A 19 7.30 4.02 1.05
N ILE A 20 6.35 3.57 0.21
CA ILE A 20 6.64 2.98 -1.10
C ILE A 20 7.26 4.03 -2.03
N GLN A 21 6.63 5.21 -2.14
CA GLN A 21 7.15 6.30 -2.96
C GLN A 21 8.57 6.72 -2.56
N ALA A 22 8.86 6.81 -1.26
CA ALA A 22 10.20 7.12 -0.77
C ALA A 22 11.22 6.02 -1.12
N SER A 23 10.79 4.76 -1.13
CA SER A 23 11.64 3.64 -1.55
C SER A 23 11.92 3.67 -3.06
N ASP A 24 10.89 3.95 -3.87
CA ASP A 24 11.00 3.98 -5.33
C ASP A 24 11.78 5.22 -5.82
N ARG A 25 11.72 6.34 -5.09
CA ARG A 25 12.60 7.51 -5.30
C ARG A 25 14.06 7.28 -4.87
N GLY A 26 14.39 6.10 -4.36
CA GLY A 26 15.74 5.76 -3.89
C GLY A 26 16.13 6.46 -2.58
N GLN A 27 15.21 7.15 -1.90
CA GLN A 27 15.48 7.80 -0.62
C GLN A 27 15.67 6.76 0.49
N ILE A 28 14.99 5.62 0.39
CA ILE A 28 15.10 4.53 1.35
C ILE A 28 15.19 3.17 0.63
N GLN A 29 16.39 2.59 0.64
CA GLN A 29 16.63 1.28 0.03
C GLN A 29 16.13 0.10 0.87
N SER A 30 15.89 0.31 2.18
CA SER A 30 15.50 -0.76 3.10
C SER A 30 14.03 -0.67 3.51
N ASN A 31 13.27 -1.74 3.24
CA ASN A 31 11.88 -1.88 3.70
C ASN A 31 11.77 -1.75 5.23
N ARG A 32 12.79 -2.16 6.00
CA ARG A 32 12.81 -2.01 7.47
C ARG A 32 12.96 -0.55 7.88
N LEU A 33 13.81 0.20 7.18
CA LEU A 33 14.01 1.62 7.45
C LEU A 33 12.75 2.41 7.08
N ALA A 34 12.16 2.14 5.92
CA ALA A 34 10.91 2.78 5.48
C ALA A 34 9.77 2.50 6.47
N ALA A 35 9.61 1.24 6.91
CA ALA A 35 8.64 0.86 7.93
C ALA A 35 8.80 1.66 9.24
N LYS A 36 10.05 1.81 9.72
CA LYS A 36 10.34 2.57 10.94
C LYS A 36 10.09 4.07 10.76
N THR A 37 10.52 4.65 9.64
CA THR A 37 10.37 6.08 9.33
C THR A 37 8.91 6.48 9.24
N TYR A 38 8.09 5.67 8.57
CA TYR A 38 6.68 5.96 8.35
C TYR A 38 5.76 5.29 9.37
N LYS A 39 6.31 4.66 10.43
CA LYS A 39 5.55 3.95 11.48
C LYS A 39 4.49 2.98 10.91
N VAL A 40 4.89 2.21 9.91
CA VAL A 40 4.05 1.17 9.29
C VAL A 40 4.69 -0.20 9.50
N ASP A 41 3.86 -1.25 9.50
CA ASP A 41 4.37 -2.60 9.63
C ASP A 41 5.18 -3.00 8.40
N ARG A 42 6.35 -3.59 8.64
CA ARG A 42 7.24 -4.07 7.57
C ARG A 42 6.57 -5.10 6.68
N THR A 43 5.77 -5.99 7.26
CA THR A 43 5.01 -7.03 6.55
C THR A 43 4.00 -6.38 5.61
N THR A 44 3.22 -5.42 6.10
CA THR A 44 2.24 -4.66 5.31
C THR A 44 2.91 -3.89 4.18
N LEU A 45 4.04 -3.22 4.44
CA LEU A 45 4.83 -2.54 3.41
C LEU A 45 5.33 -3.51 2.32
N LYS A 46 5.86 -4.67 2.72
CA LYS A 46 6.31 -5.72 1.79
C LYS A 46 5.16 -6.22 0.93
N TRP A 47 4.03 -6.55 1.53
CA TRP A 47 2.85 -7.07 0.84
C TRP A 47 2.31 -6.04 -0.17
N ARG A 48 2.28 -4.75 0.20
CA ARG A 48 1.89 -3.68 -0.72
C ARG A 48 2.87 -3.44 -1.85
N ARG A 49 4.19 -3.56 -1.63
CA ARG A 49 5.18 -3.51 -2.73
C ARG A 49 5.07 -4.68 -3.69
N GLU A 50 4.74 -5.86 -3.18
CA GLU A 50 4.52 -7.07 -4.00
C GLU A 50 3.18 -7.04 -4.76
N GLY A 51 2.41 -5.95 -4.70
CA GLY A 51 1.12 -5.84 -5.37
C GLY A 51 0.03 -6.67 -4.70
N ILE A 52 0.27 -7.19 -3.48
CA ILE A 52 -0.78 -7.73 -2.60
C ILE A 52 -1.48 -6.52 -1.97
N THR A 53 -2.09 -5.71 -2.82
CA THR A 53 -3.18 -4.85 -2.38
C THR A 53 -4.25 -5.78 -1.86
N SER A 54 -4.68 -5.61 -0.60
CA SER A 54 -5.89 -6.26 -0.07
C SER A 54 -6.92 -6.23 -1.21
N ARG A 55 -7.38 -7.41 -1.64
CA ARG A 55 -8.23 -7.63 -2.83
C ARG A 55 -9.53 -6.85 -2.69
N ARG A 56 -9.48 -5.53 -2.82
CA ARG A 56 -10.60 -4.62 -2.91
C ARG A 56 -10.60 -4.13 -4.34
N ASP A 57 -11.49 -4.77 -5.08
CA ASP A 57 -12.01 -4.39 -6.38
C ASP A 57 -10.96 -4.20 -7.48
N SER A 58 -10.53 -5.33 -8.05
CA SER A 58 -10.14 -5.35 -9.47
C SER A 58 -11.35 -4.99 -10.33
N THR A 59 -11.65 -3.69 -10.39
CA THR A 59 -12.40 -3.12 -11.50
C THR A 59 -11.36 -2.64 -12.50
N LEU A 60 -11.33 -3.27 -13.67
CA LEU A 60 -11.11 -2.74 -15.02
C LEU A 60 -10.92 -3.96 -15.94
N ASN A 61 -11.99 -4.42 -16.59
CA ASN A 61 -12.37 -4.06 -17.97
C ASN A 61 -11.14 -4.01 -18.88
N ASN A 62 -11.00 -4.97 -19.82
CA ASN A 62 -10.30 -4.88 -21.12
C ASN A 62 -9.96 -6.29 -21.68
N PHE A 63 -10.96 -7.02 -22.20
CA PHE A 63 -10.73 -7.95 -23.31
C PHE A 63 -11.74 -7.62 -24.42
N LYS A 64 -11.45 -6.55 -25.16
CA LYS A 64 -11.89 -6.45 -26.54
C LYS A 64 -11.07 -7.47 -27.33
N THR A 65 -11.66 -8.60 -27.68
CA THR A 65 -11.13 -9.43 -28.77
C THR A 65 -12.01 -9.14 -29.98
N HIS A 66 -11.53 -8.22 -30.83
CA HIS A 66 -11.87 -8.23 -32.24
C HIS A 66 -11.09 -9.40 -32.87
N ALA A 67 -11.80 -10.39 -33.40
CA ALA A 67 -11.48 -11.18 -34.60
C ALA A 67 -12.58 -12.22 -34.79
#